data_AF-A0A945E0B8-F1
#
_entry.id   AF-A0A945E0B8-F1
#
_cell.length_a   1.000
_cell.length_b   1.000
_cell.length_c   1.000
_cell.angle_alpha   90.00
_cell.angle_beta   90.00
_cell.angle_gamma   90.00
#
_symmetry.space_group_name_H-M   'P 1'
#
loop_
_entity.id
_entity.type
_entity.pdbx_description
1 polymer ?
#
loop_
_entity_poly.entity_id
_entity_poly.type
_entity_poly.pdbx_seq_one_letter_code
_entity_poly.pdbx_strand_id
1 'polypeptide(L)'
;MSLNSILELEFKTDTGLGKRANIGIIVLRTDQTLEHEFANLLDLAGVALYHSRIPNEMEVTKENLANMEKELPVAAALLPALFNFDV
;
A
#
# COMPACT_ATOMS: atom_id res chain seq x y z
N MET A 1 -1.01 -6.01 47.62
CA MET A 1 -0.74 -5.39 46.30
C MET A 1 -0.03 -6.43 45.45
N SER A 2 -0.74 -7.05 44.51
CA SER A 2 -0.18 -8.05 43.60
C SER A 2 0.67 -7.32 42.56
N LEU A 3 1.97 -7.59 42.53
CA LEU A 3 2.84 -7.16 41.43
C LEU A 3 2.47 -7.99 40.20
N ASN A 4 1.81 -7.37 39.22
CA ASN A 4 1.65 -7.96 37.90
C ASN A 4 3.04 -8.03 37.26
N SER A 5 3.73 -9.16 37.43
CA SER A 5 5.01 -9.43 36.78
C SER A 5 4.76 -9.72 35.31
N ILE A 6 5.23 -8.82 34.43
CA ILE A 6 5.24 -9.06 32.98
C ILE A 6 6.21 -10.22 32.71
N LEU A 7 5.70 -11.27 32.05
CA LEU A 7 6.49 -12.42 31.64
C LEU A 7 6.98 -12.18 30.21
N GLU A 8 8.30 -12.04 30.03
CA GLU A 8 8.93 -11.94 28.71
C GLU A 8 9.20 -13.36 28.20
N LEU A 9 8.68 -13.68 27.01
CA LEU A 9 8.84 -14.98 26.37
C LEU A 9 9.93 -14.92 25.31
N GLU A 10 10.67 -16.00 25.12
CA GLU A 10 11.58 -16.11 23.97
C GLU A 10 10.77 -16.18 22.67
N PHE A 11 11.07 -15.28 21.74
CA PHE A 11 10.53 -15.29 20.39
C PHE A 11 11.63 -14.98 19.37
N LYS A 12 11.41 -15.44 18.14
CA LYS A 12 12.24 -15.07 16.99
C LYS A 12 11.36 -14.35 15.98
N THR A 13 11.69 -13.11 15.67
CA THR A 13 11.07 -12.40 14.55
C THR A 13 11.72 -12.84 13.26
N ASP A 14 10.94 -12.83 12.20
CA ASP A 14 11.50 -12.93 10.87
C ASP A 14 12.00 -11.55 10.42
N THR A 15 12.27 -11.43 9.13
CA THR A 15 12.85 -10.22 8.53
C THR A 15 11.76 -9.23 8.06
N GLY A 16 10.48 -9.50 8.34
CA GLY A 16 9.34 -8.66 7.94
C GLY A 16 8.83 -8.94 6.52
N LEU A 17 7.84 -8.15 6.09
CA LEU A 17 7.30 -8.19 4.72
C LEU A 17 8.21 -7.46 3.74
N GLY A 18 8.10 -7.78 2.45
CA GLY A 18 8.77 -7.01 1.39
C GLY A 18 10.29 -7.15 1.33
N LYS A 19 10.83 -8.27 1.83
CA LYS A 19 12.28 -8.56 1.86
C LYS A 19 12.96 -8.47 0.50
N ARG A 20 12.21 -8.81 -0.55
CA ARG A 20 12.67 -8.77 -1.95
C ARG A 20 12.28 -7.47 -2.62
N ALA A 21 11.04 -7.03 -2.47
CA ALA A 21 10.54 -5.79 -3.05
C ALA A 21 9.30 -5.27 -2.31
N ASN A 22 9.15 -3.96 -2.27
CA ASN A 22 7.92 -3.28 -1.84
C ASN A 22 7.34 -2.55 -3.05
N ILE A 23 6.15 -2.94 -3.49
CA ILE A 23 5.49 -2.36 -4.65
C ILE A 23 4.29 -1.55 -4.17
N GLY A 24 4.28 -0.25 -4.51
CA GLY A 24 3.19 0.66 -4.22
C GLY A 24 2.40 1.00 -5.49
N ILE A 25 1.09 0.82 -5.47
CA ILE A 25 0.20 1.18 -6.58
C ILE A 25 -0.83 2.22 -6.15
N ILE A 26 -1.17 3.13 -7.05
CA ILE A 26 -2.29 4.06 -6.90
C ILE A 26 -3.37 3.63 -7.88
N VAL A 27 -4.53 3.22 -7.37
CA VAL A 27 -5.67 2.76 -8.18
C VAL A 27 -6.83 3.75 -8.10
N LEU A 28 -7.73 3.71 -9.09
CA LEU A 28 -8.91 4.56 -9.07
C LEU A 28 -9.86 4.16 -7.94
N ARG A 29 -10.57 5.13 -7.36
CA ARG A 29 -11.53 4.89 -6.27
C ARG A 29 -12.60 3.86 -6.63
N THR A 30 -13.03 3.83 -7.88
CA THR A 30 -14.06 2.90 -8.35
C THR A 30 -13.50 1.60 -8.90
N ASP A 31 -12.18 1.44 -8.99
CA ASP A 31 -11.59 0.19 -9.45
C ASP A 31 -11.81 -0.91 -8.39
N GLN A 32 -12.07 -2.13 -8.86
CA GLN A 32 -12.30 -3.31 -8.03
C GLN A 32 -11.51 -4.52 -8.52
N THR A 33 -10.81 -4.40 -9.65
CA THR A 33 -10.16 -5.52 -10.32
C THR A 33 -8.66 -5.48 -10.12
N LEU A 34 -8.05 -4.30 -10.19
CA LEU A 34 -6.60 -4.17 -10.15
C LEU A 34 -6.02 -4.70 -8.84
N GLU A 35 -6.60 -4.40 -7.68
CA GLU A 35 -6.08 -4.91 -6.42
C GLU A 35 -6.09 -6.44 -6.36
N HIS A 36 -7.12 -7.07 -6.91
CA HIS A 36 -7.24 -8.52 -6.96
C HIS A 36 -6.26 -9.14 -7.97
N GLU A 37 -6.15 -8.55 -9.16
CA GLU A 37 -5.25 -9.02 -10.21
C GLU A 37 -3.78 -8.89 -9.80
N PHE A 38 -3.38 -7.74 -9.24
CA PHE A 38 -2.02 -7.52 -8.78
C PHE A 38 -1.67 -8.37 -7.56
N ALA A 39 -2.62 -8.65 -6.66
CA ALA A 39 -2.39 -9.58 -5.56
C ALA A 39 -2.04 -10.99 -6.06
N ASN A 40 -2.70 -11.46 -7.12
CA ASN A 40 -2.40 -12.75 -7.73
C ASN A 40 -1.11 -12.72 -8.57
N LEU A 41 -0.91 -11.65 -9.36
CA LEU A 41 0.24 -11.52 -10.25
C LEU A 41 1.56 -11.38 -9.49
N LEU A 42 1.52 -10.67 -8.35
CA LEU A 42 2.69 -10.37 -7.52
C LEU A 42 2.79 -11.27 -6.28
N ASP A 43 2.08 -12.41 -6.26
CA ASP A 43 2.25 -13.46 -5.25
C ASP A 43 3.59 -14.19 -5.44
N LEU A 44 4.66 -13.44 -5.21
CA LEU A 44 6.05 -13.83 -5.39
C LEU A 44 6.72 -13.79 -4.02
N ALA A 45 7.58 -14.79 -3.77
CA ALA A 45 8.27 -14.91 -2.49
C ALA A 45 9.04 -13.61 -2.13
N GLY A 46 8.68 -13.04 -0.99
CA GLY A 46 9.32 -11.84 -0.43
C GLY A 46 8.88 -10.51 -1.03
N VAL A 47 7.89 -10.49 -1.95
CA VAL A 47 7.30 -9.25 -2.48
C VAL A 47 6.13 -8.82 -1.60
N ALA A 48 6.07 -7.54 -1.26
CA ALA A 48 4.91 -6.95 -0.59
C ALA A 48 4.23 -5.94 -1.51
N LEU A 49 2.90 -6.00 -1.55
CA LEU A 49 2.06 -5.11 -2.35
C LEU A 49 1.28 -4.16 -1.43
N TYR A 50 1.35 -2.87 -1.73
CA TYR A 50 0.63 -1.80 -1.06
C TYR A 50 -0.19 -1.03 -2.08
N HIS A 51 -1.38 -0.59 -1.70
CA HIS A 51 -2.22 0.24 -2.57
C HIS A 51 -2.79 1.43 -1.83
N SER A 52 -2.93 2.55 -2.55
CA SER A 52 -3.77 3.67 -2.15
C SER A 52 -4.74 3.99 -3.28
N ARG A 53 -5.80 4.75 -2.97
CA ARG A 53 -6.85 5.09 -3.95
C ARG A 53 -6.86 6.58 -4.22
N ILE A 54 -6.96 6.94 -5.49
CA ILE A 54 -7.18 8.32 -5.95
C ILE A 54 -8.67 8.51 -6.32
N PRO A 55 -9.31 9.64 -5.95
CA PRO A 55 -10.62 9.98 -6.47
C PRO A 55 -10.64 9.96 -8.01
N ASN A 56 -11.74 9.50 -8.59
CA ASN A 56 -11.98 9.57 -10.03
C ASN A 56 -13.41 10.02 -10.29
N GLU A 57 -13.59 10.80 -11.35
CA GLU A 57 -14.90 11.23 -11.84
C GLU A 57 -15.43 10.22 -12.87
N MET A 58 -16.76 10.17 -13.03
CA MET A 58 -17.38 9.29 -14.04
C MET A 58 -17.06 9.74 -15.48
N GLU A 59 -16.96 11.05 -15.70
CA GLU A 59 -16.67 11.61 -17.02
C GLU A 59 -15.19 11.99 -17.16
N VAL A 60 -14.55 11.44 -18.19
CA VAL A 60 -13.16 11.77 -18.53
C VAL A 60 -13.14 13.06 -19.35
N THR A 61 -12.92 14.18 -18.67
CA THR A 61 -12.72 15.50 -19.28
C THR A 61 -11.32 16.01 -18.96
N LYS A 62 -10.82 16.98 -19.74
CA LYS A 62 -9.51 17.60 -19.47
C LYS A 62 -9.45 18.24 -18.08
N GLU A 63 -10.54 18.86 -17.66
CA GLU A 63 -10.67 19.49 -16.35
C GLU A 63 -10.60 18.47 -15.22
N ASN A 64 -11.35 17.37 -15.33
CA ASN A 64 -11.35 16.31 -14.32
C ASN A 64 -10.00 15.60 -14.22
N LEU A 65 -9.33 15.35 -15.35
CA LEU A 65 -7.97 14.81 -15.37
C LEU A 65 -6.96 15.77 -14.73
N ALA A 66 -7.08 17.08 -14.96
CA ALA A 66 -6.21 18.07 -14.31
C ALA A 66 -6.44 18.13 -12.78
N ASN A 67 -7.65 17.83 -12.30
CA ASN A 67 -7.89 17.70 -10.87
C ASN A 67 -7.22 16.46 -10.28
N MET A 68 -7.16 15.34 -11.01
CA MET A 68 -6.44 14.14 -10.57
C MET A 68 -4.94 14.41 -10.35
N GLU A 69 -4.32 15.31 -11.12
CA GLU A 69 -2.92 15.71 -10.91
C GLU A 69 -2.67 16.25 -9.50
N LYS A 70 -3.64 16.98 -8.93
CA LYS A 70 -3.54 17.55 -7.58
C LYS A 70 -3.76 16.50 -6.49
N GLU A 71 -4.56 15.48 -6.78
CA GLU A 71 -4.90 14.40 -5.85
C GLU A 71 -3.83 13.30 -5.80
N LEU A 72 -3.05 13.12 -6.88
CA LEU A 72 -1.98 12.12 -6.98
C LEU A 72 -0.97 12.21 -5.82
N PRO A 73 -0.40 13.39 -5.47
CA PRO A 73 0.50 13.50 -4.33
C PRO A 73 -0.13 13.12 -2.99
N VAL A 74 -1.43 13.39 -2.80
CA VAL A 74 -2.16 13.04 -1.58
C VAL A 74 -2.30 11.53 -1.48
N ALA A 75 -2.72 10.87 -2.57
CA ALA A 75 -2.80 9.41 -2.62
C ALA A 75 -1.43 8.74 -2.44
N ALA A 76 -0.37 9.30 -3.02
CA ALA A 76 1.00 8.82 -2.83
C ALA A 76 1.46 8.94 -1.37
N ALA A 77 1.12 10.04 -0.68
CA ALA A 77 1.49 10.25 0.72
C ALA A 77 0.80 9.28 1.71
N LEU A 78 -0.27 8.61 1.29
CA LEU A 78 -0.91 7.54 2.09
C LEU A 78 -0.11 6.23 2.05
N LEU A 79 0.77 6.04 1.07
CA LEU A 79 1.67 4.91 1.05
C LEU A 79 2.76 5.11 2.13
N PRO A 80 3.18 4.04 2.84
CA PRO A 80 4.20 4.15 3.87
C PRO A 80 5.51 4.81 3.40
N ALA A 81 5.75 6.06 3.78
CA ALA A 81 6.95 6.81 3.38
C ALA A 81 8.28 6.20 3.86
N LEU A 82 8.22 5.34 4.87
CA LEU A 82 9.39 4.63 5.41
C LEU A 82 9.78 3.40 4.57
N PHE A 83 8.94 2.98 3.63
CA PHE A 83 9.27 1.88 2.74
C PHE A 83 9.96 2.44 1.50
N ASN A 84 11.16 1.93 1.22
CA ASN A 84 11.77 2.12 -0.10
C ASN A 84 10.94 1.29 -1.09
N PHE A 85 10.00 1.95 -1.76
CA PHE A 85 9.26 1.33 -2.84
C PHE A 85 10.15 1.18 -4.07
N ASP A 86 10.07 0.00 -4.69
CA ASP A 86 10.72 -0.27 -5.95
C ASP A 86 9.82 0.26 -7.08
N VAL A 87 10.37 1.20 -7.88
CA VAL A 87 9.72 1.86 -9.02
C VAL A 87 10.23 1.37 -10.36
#